data_AF-A0A6M0CDN2-F1
#
_entry.id   AF-A0A6M0CDN2-F1
#
_cell.length_a   1.000
_cell.length_b   1.000
_cell.length_c   1.000
_cell.angle_alpha   90.00
_cell.angle_beta   90.00
_cell.angle_gamma   90.00
#
_symmetry.space_group_name_H-M   'P 1'
#
loop_
_entity.id
_entity.type
_entity.pdbx_description
1 polymer ?
#
loop_
_entity_poly.entity_id
_entity_poly.type
_entity_poly.pdbx_seq_one_letter_code
_entity_poly.pdbx_strand_id
1 'polypeptide(L)'
;ASFATKLSDTCASEVGKAYGKKTFLITTLQPVPRGTEGAVSLEGTLAGVLGSLAIALVAWAVSLIDLTGIAFCVTAAFVGTNIESVIGATLQSEVEWLTNEMVNIMNTAIGAIAAILLAWAWSYIN
;
A
#
# COMPACT_ATOMS: atom_id res chain seq x y z
N ALA A 1 4.17 -10.50 -0.17
CA ALA A 1 3.22 -9.41 -0.45
C ALA A 1 2.75 -8.70 0.81
N SER A 2 2.09 -9.35 1.78
CA SER A 2 1.56 -8.68 2.99
C SER A 2 2.56 -7.78 3.74
N PHE A 3 3.79 -8.27 3.97
CA PHE A 3 4.86 -7.45 4.57
C PHE A 3 5.27 -6.25 3.70
N ALA A 4 5.33 -6.45 2.38
CA ALA A 4 5.60 -5.36 1.43
C ALA A 4 4.50 -4.31 1.44
N THR A 5 3.23 -4.75 1.51
CA THR A 5 2.08 -3.86 1.64
C THR A 5 2.12 -3.06 2.93
N LYS A 6 2.38 -3.70 4.08
CA LYS A 6 2.41 -2.97 5.35
C LYS A 6 3.57 -2.00 5.44
N LEU A 7 4.73 -2.38 4.91
CA LEU A 7 5.89 -1.49 4.86
C LEU A 7 5.64 -0.33 3.88
N SER A 8 5.01 -0.60 2.73
CA SER A 8 4.60 0.44 1.77
C SER A 8 3.68 1.46 2.42
N ASP A 9 2.62 1.01 3.08
CA ASP A 9 1.68 1.86 3.81
C ASP A 9 2.38 2.68 4.90
N THR A 10 3.18 2.04 5.75
CA THR A 10 3.89 2.74 6.84
C THR A 10 4.86 3.79 6.29
N CYS A 11 5.65 3.46 5.26
CA CYS A 11 6.55 4.42 4.63
C CYS A 11 5.76 5.55 3.95
N ALA A 12 4.65 5.24 3.29
CA ALA A 12 3.84 6.23 2.61
C ALA A 12 3.18 7.22 3.56
N SER A 13 2.62 6.74 4.66
CA SER A 13 1.98 7.56 5.67
C SER A 13 2.98 8.41 6.45
N GLU A 14 4.10 7.85 6.91
CA GLU A 14 5.08 8.60 7.70
C GLU A 14 5.85 9.62 6.85
N VAL A 15 6.30 9.24 5.64
CA VAL A 15 6.94 10.20 4.73
C VAL A 15 5.94 11.23 4.21
N GLY A 16 4.69 10.82 3.95
CA GLY A 16 3.62 11.74 3.55
C GLY A 16 3.31 12.79 4.63
N LYS A 17 3.23 12.38 5.90
CA LYS A 17 3.04 13.31 7.04
C LYS A 17 4.24 14.24 7.21
N ALA A 18 5.46 13.71 7.18
CA ALA A 18 6.67 14.49 7.42
C ALA A 18 7.01 15.44 6.25
N TYR A 19 6.89 14.99 5.01
CA TYR A 19 7.45 15.67 3.84
C TYR A 19 6.43 16.00 2.73
N GLY A 20 5.19 15.51 2.79
CA GLY A 20 4.21 15.63 1.69
C GLY A 20 3.84 17.07 1.34
N LYS A 21 4.40 17.65 0.27
CA LYS A 21 4.18 19.08 -0.06
C LYS A 21 2.76 19.37 -0.49
N LYS A 22 2.14 18.43 -1.22
CA LYS A 22 0.76 18.51 -1.69
C LYS A 22 0.08 17.19 -1.39
N THR A 23 -0.89 17.24 -0.49
CA THR A 23 -1.72 16.11 -0.06
C THR A 23 -3.13 16.26 -0.61
N PHE A 24 -3.70 15.17 -1.10
CA PHE A 24 -5.04 15.14 -1.69
C PHE A 24 -5.80 13.93 -1.18
N LEU A 25 -7.13 14.02 -1.11
CA LEU A 25 -7.96 12.84 -0.90
C LEU A 25 -7.93 11.96 -2.15
N ILE A 26 -7.69 10.67 -1.99
CA ILE A 26 -7.61 9.74 -3.12
C ILE A 26 -8.93 9.63 -3.92
N THR A 27 -10.06 9.90 -3.28
CA THR A 27 -11.40 9.79 -3.88
C THR A 27 -11.82 11.02 -4.67
N THR A 28 -11.58 12.22 -4.13
CA THR A 28 -12.05 13.49 -4.71
C THR A 28 -10.95 14.30 -5.38
N LEU A 29 -9.69 13.92 -5.17
CA LEU A 29 -8.49 14.67 -5.56
C LEU A 29 -8.47 16.11 -5.03
N GLN A 30 -9.27 16.40 -4.00
CA GLN A 30 -9.28 17.70 -3.35
C GLN A 30 -8.09 17.85 -2.40
N PRO A 31 -7.47 19.03 -2.33
CA PRO A 31 -6.39 19.28 -1.37
C PRO A 31 -6.88 19.13 0.06
N VAL A 32 -6.14 18.40 0.88
CA VAL A 32 -6.42 18.21 2.31
C VAL A 32 -5.17 18.40 3.16
N PRO A 33 -5.30 18.71 4.45
CA PRO A 33 -4.16 18.75 5.37
C PRO A 33 -3.39 17.42 5.39
N ARG A 34 -2.11 17.49 5.77
CA ARG A 34 -1.30 16.28 5.97
C ARG A 34 -1.83 15.50 7.16
N GLY A 35 -1.80 14.18 7.06
CA GLY A 35 -2.28 13.29 8.13
C GLY A 35 -3.81 13.13 8.18
N THR A 36 -4.54 13.69 7.22
CA THR A 36 -5.95 13.33 7.01
C THR A 36 -6.05 11.86 6.57
N GLU A 37 -7.00 11.13 7.13
CA GLU A 37 -7.26 9.73 6.77
C GLU A 37 -7.57 9.61 5.27
N GLY A 38 -6.91 8.68 4.59
CA GLY A 38 -7.02 8.51 3.13
C GLY A 38 -6.37 9.61 2.28
N ALA A 39 -5.59 10.51 2.88
CA ALA A 39 -4.81 11.48 2.13
C ALA A 39 -3.56 10.84 1.51
N VAL A 40 -3.31 11.16 0.24
CA VAL A 40 -2.15 10.71 -0.52
C VAL A 40 -1.29 11.90 -0.96
N SER A 41 0.02 11.71 -1.03
CA SER A 41 0.98 12.67 -1.55
C SER A 41 1.99 11.97 -2.45
N LEU A 42 2.61 12.70 -3.37
CA LEU A 42 3.62 12.13 -4.26
C LEU A 42 4.81 11.61 -3.45
N GLU A 43 5.27 12.36 -2.45
CA GLU A 43 6.39 11.96 -1.60
C GLU A 43 6.07 10.69 -0.80
N GLY A 44 4.86 10.60 -0.25
CA GLY A 44 4.39 9.38 0.43
C GLY A 44 4.30 8.19 -0.53
N THR A 45 3.67 8.35 -1.69
CA THR A 45 3.53 7.26 -2.67
C THR A 45 4.90 6.73 -3.13
N LEU A 46 5.87 7.61 -3.41
CA LEU A 46 7.22 7.21 -3.76
C LEU A 46 7.92 6.47 -2.61
N ALA A 47 7.76 6.95 -1.38
CA ALA A 47 8.30 6.26 -0.21
C ALA A 47 7.69 4.86 -0.01
N GLY A 48 6.39 4.70 -0.24
CA GLY A 48 5.74 3.39 -0.17
C GLY A 48 6.25 2.40 -1.22
N VAL A 49 6.43 2.86 -2.46
CA VAL A 49 7.03 2.05 -3.54
C VAL A 49 8.47 1.66 -3.20
N LEU A 50 9.28 2.58 -2.69
CA LEU A 50 10.65 2.28 -2.28
C LEU A 50 10.70 1.33 -1.08
N GLY A 51 9.81 1.50 -0.11
CA GLY A 51 9.70 0.62 1.06
C GLY A 51 9.34 -0.81 0.66
N SER A 52 8.30 -0.99 -0.16
CA SER A 52 7.91 -2.31 -0.67
C SER A 52 8.99 -2.95 -1.53
N LEU A 53 9.67 -2.17 -2.38
CA LEU A 53 10.79 -2.66 -3.18
C LEU A 53 11.94 -3.13 -2.30
N ALA A 54 12.30 -2.37 -1.26
CA ALA A 54 13.40 -2.74 -0.37
C ALA A 54 13.15 -4.10 0.32
N ILE A 55 11.95 -4.32 0.89
CA ILE A 55 11.66 -5.60 1.55
C ILE A 55 11.47 -6.75 0.55
N ALA A 56 10.99 -6.47 -0.66
CA ALA A 56 10.93 -7.47 -1.73
C ALA A 56 12.33 -7.90 -2.20
N LEU A 57 13.28 -6.96 -2.30
CA LEU A 57 14.68 -7.28 -2.61
C LEU A 57 15.34 -8.12 -1.51
N VAL A 58 15.03 -7.84 -0.23
CA VAL A 58 15.48 -8.69 0.88
C VAL A 58 14.90 -10.10 0.74
N ALA A 59 13.61 -10.24 0.47
CA ALA A 59 12.96 -11.54 0.28
C ALA A 59 13.57 -12.31 -0.90
N TRP A 60 13.90 -11.63 -1.99
CA TRP A 60 14.61 -12.24 -3.13
C TRP A 60 16.04 -12.66 -2.76
N ALA A 61 16.79 -11.81 -2.06
CA ALA A 61 18.17 -12.10 -1.66
C ALA A 61 18.28 -13.32 -0.74
N VAL A 62 17.27 -13.58 0.10
CA VAL A 62 17.18 -14.78 0.94
C VAL A 62 16.51 -15.97 0.24
N SER A 63 16.30 -15.89 -1.08
CA SER A 63 15.67 -16.94 -1.91
C SER A 63 14.24 -17.32 -1.51
N LEU A 64 13.49 -16.39 -0.90
CA LEU A 64 12.07 -16.61 -0.57
C LEU A 64 11.15 -16.39 -1.77
N ILE A 65 11.56 -15.53 -2.71
CA ILE A 65 10.84 -15.22 -3.95
C ILE A 65 11.82 -15.12 -5.12
N ASP A 66 11.32 -15.30 -6.35
CA ASP A 66 12.07 -15.07 -7.59
C ASP A 66 12.00 -13.60 -8.04
N LEU A 67 12.65 -13.27 -9.16
CA LEU A 67 12.63 -11.92 -9.75
C LEU A 67 11.21 -11.47 -10.10
N THR A 68 10.36 -12.38 -10.60
CA THR A 68 8.96 -12.08 -10.91
C THR A 68 8.17 -11.75 -9.64
N GLY A 69 8.44 -12.48 -8.55
CA GLY A 69 7.86 -12.25 -7.24
C GLY A 69 8.11 -10.85 -6.68
N ILE A 70 9.25 -10.20 -7.01
CA ILE A 70 9.50 -8.81 -6.64
C ILE A 70 8.45 -7.91 -7.28
N ALA A 71 8.22 -8.05 -8.59
CA ALA A 71 7.23 -7.25 -9.31
C ALA A 71 5.83 -7.45 -8.72
N PHE A 72 5.43 -8.70 -8.46
CA PHE A 72 4.13 -8.98 -7.83
C PHE A 72 4.01 -8.38 -6.44
N CYS A 73 5.05 -8.44 -5.61
CA CYS A 73 5.02 -7.85 -4.27
C CYS A 73 4.89 -6.33 -4.31
N VAL A 74 5.64 -5.64 -5.17
CA VAL A 74 5.60 -4.18 -5.29
C VAL A 74 4.26 -3.72 -5.86
N THR A 75 3.76 -4.36 -6.92
CA THR A 75 2.45 -4.04 -7.50
C THR A 75 1.33 -4.29 -6.51
N ALA A 76 1.32 -5.44 -5.83
CA ALA A 76 0.31 -5.75 -4.81
C ALA A 76 0.38 -4.82 -3.60
N ALA A 77 1.58 -4.41 -3.17
CA ALA A 77 1.77 -3.43 -2.11
C ALA A 77 1.20 -2.07 -2.49
N PHE A 78 1.50 -1.59 -3.70
CA PHE A 78 0.96 -0.35 -4.23
C PHE A 78 -0.57 -0.39 -4.28
N VAL A 79 -1.16 -1.46 -4.82
CA VAL A 79 -2.62 -1.64 -4.87
C VAL A 79 -3.23 -1.65 -3.47
N GLY A 80 -2.64 -2.41 -2.53
CA GLY A 80 -3.11 -2.48 -1.15
C GLY A 80 -3.14 -1.12 -0.47
N THR A 81 -2.01 -0.39 -0.48
CA THR A 81 -1.90 0.94 0.15
C THR A 81 -2.89 1.96 -0.47
N ASN A 82 -3.16 1.89 -1.77
CA ASN A 82 -4.15 2.77 -2.39
C ASN A 82 -5.59 2.38 -2.00
N ILE A 83 -5.93 1.09 -1.95
CA ILE A 83 -7.26 0.65 -1.50
C ILE A 83 -7.48 1.03 -0.04
N GLU A 84 -6.47 0.87 0.81
CA GLU A 84 -6.50 1.34 2.19
C GLU A 84 -6.78 2.85 2.25
N SER A 85 -6.09 3.66 1.44
CA SER A 85 -6.37 5.10 1.36
C SER A 85 -7.82 5.40 0.96
N VAL A 86 -8.40 4.59 0.07
CA VAL A 86 -9.83 4.72 -0.31
C VAL A 86 -10.74 4.37 0.87
N ILE A 87 -10.43 3.30 1.61
CA ILE A 87 -11.18 2.90 2.82
C ILE A 87 -11.10 4.02 3.88
N GLY A 88 -9.91 4.58 4.11
CA GLY A 88 -9.69 5.70 5.01
C GLY A 88 -10.47 6.95 4.63
N ALA A 89 -10.52 7.26 3.33
CA ALA A 89 -11.22 8.42 2.80
C ALA A 89 -12.76 8.28 2.77
N THR A 90 -13.32 7.08 2.95
CA THR A 90 -14.76 6.82 2.74
C THR A 90 -15.46 6.20 3.93
N LEU A 91 -14.89 5.15 4.52
CA LEU A 91 -15.57 4.31 5.50
C LEU A 91 -15.07 4.55 6.93
N GLN A 92 -13.81 4.97 7.09
CA GLN A 92 -13.17 5.07 8.40
C GLN A 92 -13.77 6.16 9.30
N SER A 93 -14.33 7.23 8.71
CA SER A 93 -15.08 8.24 9.46
C SER A 93 -16.54 7.86 9.75
N GLU A 94 -17.11 6.95 8.96
CA GLU A 94 -18.53 6.57 9.03
C GLU A 94 -18.77 5.35 9.93
N VAL A 95 -17.73 4.56 10.19
CA VAL A 95 -17.85 3.25 10.85
C VAL A 95 -16.99 3.21 12.10
N GLU A 96 -17.60 3.32 13.29
CA GLU A 96 -16.88 3.40 14.58
C GLU A 96 -15.97 2.20 14.88
N TRP A 97 -16.30 0.99 14.41
CA TRP A 97 -15.47 -0.21 14.62
C TRP A 97 -14.29 -0.30 13.65
N LEU A 98 -14.27 0.52 12.59
CA LEU A 98 -13.24 0.53 11.57
C LEU A 98 -12.03 1.33 12.04
N THR A 99 -11.36 0.83 13.07
CA THR A 99 -10.16 1.45 13.62
C THR A 99 -8.98 1.35 12.66
N ASN A 100 -7.96 2.18 12.88
CA ASN A 100 -6.70 2.12 12.12
C ASN A 100 -6.08 0.70 12.12
N GLU A 101 -6.17 -0.04 13.22
CA GLU A 101 -5.70 -1.43 13.28
C GLU A 101 -6.51 -2.38 12.40
N MET A 102 -7.83 -2.18 12.34
CA MET A 102 -8.70 -2.99 11.47
C MET A 102 -8.37 -2.73 9.99
N VAL A 103 -8.21 -1.46 9.63
CA VAL A 103 -7.83 -1.04 8.27
C VAL A 103 -6.46 -1.61 7.89
N ASN A 104 -5.49 -1.61 8.83
CA ASN A 104 -4.19 -2.25 8.64
C ASN A 104 -4.29 -3.75 8.35
N ILE A 105 -5.13 -4.48 9.09
CA ILE A 105 -5.37 -5.91 8.86
C ILE A 105 -5.95 -6.11 7.44
N MET A 106 -6.96 -5.33 7.08
CA MET A 106 -7.57 -5.39 5.74
C MET A 106 -6.53 -5.10 4.65
N ASN A 107 -5.70 -4.07 4.82
CA ASN A 107 -4.65 -3.69 3.89
C ASN A 107 -3.68 -4.85 3.60
N THR A 108 -3.18 -5.51 4.66
CA THR A 108 -2.28 -6.67 4.49
C THR A 108 -2.93 -7.87 3.81
N ALA A 109 -4.23 -8.09 4.06
CA ALA A 109 -5.02 -9.13 3.40
C ALA A 109 -5.24 -8.81 1.91
N ILE A 110 -5.62 -7.58 1.59
CA ILE A 110 -5.77 -7.09 0.21
C ILE A 110 -4.45 -7.26 -0.55
N GLY A 111 -3.33 -6.87 0.06
CA GLY A 111 -1.99 -7.08 -0.52
C GLY A 111 -1.68 -8.56 -0.80
N ALA A 112 -2.04 -9.47 0.11
CA ALA A 112 -1.87 -10.90 -0.11
C ALA A 112 -2.70 -11.40 -1.30
N ILE A 113 -4.00 -11.05 -1.31
CA ILE A 113 -4.95 -11.46 -2.34
C ILE A 113 -4.52 -10.92 -3.71
N ALA A 114 -4.12 -9.65 -3.79
CA ALA A 114 -3.65 -9.03 -5.03
C ALA A 114 -2.45 -9.79 -5.61
N ALA A 115 -1.48 -10.18 -4.78
CA ALA A 115 -0.33 -10.97 -5.24
C ALA A 115 -0.72 -12.38 -5.71
N ILE A 116 -1.67 -13.05 -5.01
CA ILE A 116 -2.18 -14.36 -5.43
C ILE A 116 -2.87 -14.25 -6.80
N LEU A 117 -3.70 -13.22 -7.00
CA LEU A 117 -4.38 -12.99 -8.28
C LEU A 117 -3.40 -12.68 -9.41
N LEU A 118 -2.35 -11.88 -9.14
CA LEU A 118 -1.30 -11.59 -10.12
C LEU A 118 -0.53 -12.86 -10.51
N ALA A 119 -0.12 -13.67 -9.53
CA ALA A 119 0.57 -14.93 -9.78
C ALA A 119 -0.31 -15.93 -10.53
N TRP A 120 -1.59 -16.03 -10.15
CA TRP A 120 -2.57 -16.87 -10.83
C TRP A 120 -2.75 -16.44 -12.28
N ALA A 121 -2.98 -15.15 -12.55
CA ALA A 121 -3.09 -14.63 -13.91
C ALA A 121 -1.82 -14.85 -14.74
N TRP A 122 -0.64 -14.67 -14.16
CA TRP A 122 0.65 -14.90 -14.83
C TRP A 122 0.83 -16.35 -15.28
N SER A 123 0.35 -17.31 -14.48
CA SER A 123 0.45 -18.74 -14.79
C SER A 123 -0.38 -19.19 -16.00
N TYR A 124 -1.31 -18.36 -16.50
CA TYR A 124 -2.03 -18.63 -17.75
C TYR A 124 -1.34 -18.05 -18.99
N ILE A 125 -0.40 -17.12 -18.79
CA ILE A 125 0.23 -16.37 -19.88
C ILE A 125 1.61 -16.96 -20.23
N ASN A 126 2.27 -17.61 -19.28
CA ASN A 126 3.53 -18.35 -19.45
C ASN A 126 3.34 -19.84 -19.23
#